data_AF-A0A3C0FDY1-F1
#
_entry.id   AF-A0A3C0FDY1-F1
#
_cell.length_a   1.000
_cell.length_b   1.000
_cell.length_c   1.000
_cell.angle_alpha   90.00
_cell.angle_beta   90.00
_cell.angle_gamma   90.00
#
_symmetry.space_group_name_H-M   'P 1'
#
loop_
_entity.id
_entity.type
_entity.pdbx_description
1 polymer ?
#
loop_
_entity_poly.entity_id
_entity_poly.type
_entity_poly.pdbx_seq_one_letter_code
_entity_poly.pdbx_strand_id
1 'polypeptide(L)'
;MTAATGPSLEQFLAYARQQEQALLAGELALALEVMERRAKLAGLGPPVLPPDPEAARAVLEQIAEADRAAGRALHRLGEAARAELIRVEMERRCMQGYGGNHRGSGNHVDGRH
;
A
#
# COMPACT_ATOMS: atom_id res chain seq x y z
N MET A 1 -8.38 -41.64 12.36
CA MET A 1 -8.17 -40.72 11.23
C MET A 1 -8.34 -39.31 11.76
N THR A 2 -7.25 -38.58 12.03
CA THR A 2 -7.29 -37.20 12.53
C THR A 2 -7.46 -36.26 11.35
N ALA A 3 -8.63 -35.63 11.21
CA ALA A 3 -8.81 -34.54 10.26
C ALA A 3 -7.81 -33.42 10.60
N ALA A 4 -7.11 -32.88 9.60
CA ALA A 4 -6.28 -31.70 9.79
C ALA A 4 -7.19 -30.56 10.29
N THR A 5 -7.02 -30.17 11.55
CA THR A 5 -7.71 -29.02 12.14
C THR A 5 -6.92 -27.77 11.78
N GLY A 6 -7.37 -27.09 10.74
CA GLY A 6 -6.80 -25.83 10.31
C GLY A 6 -7.84 -25.02 9.52
N PRO A 7 -7.58 -23.73 9.31
CA PRO A 7 -8.39 -22.89 8.43
C PRO A 7 -8.41 -23.43 6.99
N SER A 8 -9.51 -23.25 6.27
CA SER A 8 -9.59 -23.72 4.88
C SER A 8 -8.75 -22.86 3.95
N LEU A 9 -8.18 -23.45 2.90
CA LEU A 9 -7.43 -22.71 1.88
C LEU A 9 -8.29 -21.61 1.19
N GLU A 10 -9.58 -21.86 1.01
CA GLU A 10 -10.54 -20.89 0.48
C GLU A 10 -10.69 -19.63 1.35
N GLN A 11 -10.59 -19.77 2.68
CA GLN A 11 -10.59 -18.61 3.58
C GLN A 11 -9.37 -17.71 3.35
N PHE A 12 -8.19 -18.30 3.08
CA PHE A 12 -7.01 -17.51 2.73
C PHE A 12 -7.17 -16.80 1.38
N LEU A 13 -7.76 -17.47 0.40
CA LEU A 13 -8.08 -16.85 -0.90
C LEU A 13 -9.04 -15.67 -0.74
N ALA A 14 -10.09 -15.82 0.07
CA ALA A 14 -11.02 -14.73 0.35
C ALA A 14 -10.31 -13.51 0.95
N TYR A 15 -9.44 -13.71 1.94
CA TYR A 15 -8.66 -12.61 2.52
C TYR A 15 -7.67 -12.00 1.53
N ALA A 16 -7.00 -12.80 0.71
CA ALA A 16 -6.07 -12.29 -0.32
C ALA A 16 -6.80 -11.39 -1.33
N ARG A 17 -7.97 -11.82 -1.82
CA ARG A 17 -8.81 -11.02 -2.73
C ARG A 17 -9.35 -9.76 -2.07
N GLN A 18 -9.79 -9.84 -0.82
CA GLN A 18 -10.28 -8.67 -0.09
C GLN A 18 -9.15 -7.63 0.10
N GLN A 19 -7.93 -8.08 0.39
CA GLN A 19 -6.77 -7.21 0.55
C GLN A 19 -6.40 -6.56 -0.80
N GLU A 20 -6.39 -7.34 -1.88
CA GLU A 20 -6.21 -6.84 -3.24
C GLU A 20 -7.23 -5.75 -3.57
N GLN A 21 -8.51 -6.00 -3.34
CA GLN A 21 -9.59 -5.05 -3.63
C GLN A 21 -9.45 -3.75 -2.82
N ALA A 22 -9.14 -3.85 -1.52
CA ALA A 22 -8.91 -2.68 -0.68
C ALA A 22 -7.74 -1.83 -1.20
N LEU A 23 -6.65 -2.47 -1.64
CA LEU A 23 -5.51 -1.76 -2.22
C LEU A 23 -5.82 -1.13 -3.58
N LEU A 24 -6.61 -1.80 -4.43
CA LEU A 24 -7.06 -1.22 -5.70
C LEU A 24 -7.98 -0.01 -5.48
N ALA A 25 -8.76 -0.02 -4.39
CA ALA A 25 -9.59 1.11 -3.98
C ALA A 25 -8.81 2.23 -3.26
N GLY A 26 -7.53 2.03 -2.94
CA GLY A 26 -6.74 2.97 -2.14
C GLY A 26 -7.09 2.98 -0.64
N GLU A 27 -7.90 2.02 -0.17
CA GLU A 27 -8.32 1.88 1.22
C GLU A 27 -7.23 1.18 2.05
N LEU A 28 -6.11 1.89 2.29
CA LEU A 28 -4.94 1.33 2.98
C LEU A 28 -5.26 0.81 4.40
N ALA A 29 -6.12 1.51 5.14
CA ALA A 29 -6.51 1.08 6.49
C ALA A 29 -7.27 -0.26 6.46
N LEU A 30 -8.21 -0.42 5.53
CA LEU A 30 -8.92 -1.68 5.33
C LEU A 30 -7.96 -2.78 4.88
N ALA A 31 -7.06 -2.49 3.95
CA ALA A 31 -6.06 -3.46 3.48
C ALA A 31 -5.19 -3.99 4.64
N LEU A 32 -4.79 -3.12 5.57
CA LEU A 32 -4.04 -3.50 6.77
C LEU A 32 -4.88 -4.36 7.72
N GLU A 33 -6.13 -3.99 7.98
CA GLU A 33 -7.04 -4.78 8.81
C GLU A 33 -7.24 -6.20 8.25
N VAL A 34 -7.42 -6.31 6.95
CA VAL A 34 -7.56 -7.60 6.24
C VAL A 34 -6.28 -8.42 6.36
N MET A 35 -5.11 -7.80 6.20
CA MET A 35 -3.80 -8.45 6.37
C MET A 35 -3.64 -9.00 7.79
N GLU A 36 -4.00 -8.24 8.82
CA GLU A 36 -3.95 -8.69 10.22
C GLU A 36 -4.89 -9.86 10.49
N ARG A 37 -6.11 -9.82 9.94
CA ARG A 37 -7.05 -10.94 10.04
C ARG A 37 -6.51 -12.21 9.37
N ARG A 38 -5.89 -12.07 8.19
CA ARG A 38 -5.23 -13.18 7.49
C ARG A 38 -4.03 -13.73 8.27
N ALA A 39 -3.24 -12.87 8.91
CA ALA A 39 -2.13 -13.28 9.76
C ALA A 39 -2.60 -14.03 11.01
N LYS A 40 -3.68 -13.54 11.66
CA LYS A 40 -4.34 -14.26 12.77
C LYS A 40 -4.84 -15.63 12.32
N LEU A 41 -5.42 -15.73 11.13
CA LEU A 41 -5.84 -17.01 10.54
C LEU A 41 -4.66 -17.97 10.37
N ALA A 42 -3.54 -17.50 9.83
CA ALA A 42 -2.30 -18.30 9.70
C ALA A 42 -1.75 -18.76 11.05
N GLY A 43 -1.93 -17.97 12.10
CA GLY A 43 -1.55 -18.33 13.47
C GLY A 43 -2.35 -19.47 14.09
N LEU A 44 -3.51 -19.84 13.52
CA LEU A 44 -4.31 -21.00 13.96
C LEU A 44 -3.74 -22.34 13.46
N GLY A 45 -2.79 -22.30 12.53
CA GLY A 45 -2.18 -23.48 11.93
C GLY A 45 -2.13 -23.42 10.41
N PRO A 46 -1.48 -24.40 9.77
CA PRO A 46 -1.41 -24.47 8.32
C PRO A 46 -2.82 -24.63 7.71
N PRO A 47 -3.05 -24.09 6.50
CA PRO A 47 -4.30 -24.28 5.80
C PRO A 47 -4.58 -25.75 5.55
N VAL A 48 -5.83 -26.16 5.71
CA VAL A 48 -6.32 -27.45 5.25
C VAL A 48 -6.40 -27.42 3.73
N LEU A 49 -5.65 -28.31 3.10
CA LEU A 49 -5.67 -28.48 1.67
C LEU A 49 -6.88 -29.31 1.24
N PRO A 50 -7.51 -28.98 0.10
CA PRO A 50 -8.45 -29.87 -0.57
C PRO A 50 -7.85 -31.28 -0.77
N PRO A 51 -8.67 -32.34 -0.76
CA PRO A 51 -8.19 -33.70 -1.00
C PRO A 51 -7.68 -33.89 -2.44
N ASP A 52 -8.19 -33.11 -3.38
CA ASP A 52 -7.70 -33.05 -4.75
C ASP A 52 -6.50 -32.07 -4.84
N PRO A 53 -5.28 -32.56 -5.15
CA PRO A 53 -4.09 -31.73 -5.24
C PRO A 53 -4.16 -30.70 -6.38
N GLU A 54 -4.87 -30.97 -7.47
CA GLU A 54 -5.04 -30.01 -8.57
C GLU A 54 -5.93 -28.85 -8.14
N ALA A 55 -7.03 -29.14 -7.43
CA ALA A 55 -7.85 -28.10 -6.81
C ALA A 55 -7.06 -27.28 -5.78
N ALA A 56 -6.26 -27.93 -4.93
CA ALA A 56 -5.40 -27.24 -3.96
C ALA A 56 -4.41 -26.29 -4.66
N ARG A 57 -3.78 -26.77 -5.74
CA ARG A 57 -2.86 -25.97 -6.55
C ARG A 57 -3.56 -24.78 -7.20
N ALA A 58 -4.73 -24.98 -7.79
CA ALA A 58 -5.49 -23.91 -8.43
C ALA A 58 -5.85 -22.79 -7.44
N VAL A 59 -6.19 -23.13 -6.20
CA VAL A 59 -6.48 -22.13 -5.15
C VAL A 59 -5.21 -21.42 -4.69
N LEU A 60 -4.08 -22.14 -4.54
CA LEU A 60 -2.79 -21.53 -4.22
C LEU A 60 -2.31 -20.57 -5.31
N GLU A 61 -2.49 -20.91 -6.58
CA GLU A 61 -2.16 -20.04 -7.72
C GLU A 61 -3.03 -18.77 -7.71
N GLN A 62 -4.31 -18.88 -7.36
CA GLN A 62 -5.20 -17.72 -7.20
C GLN A 62 -4.78 -16.82 -6.04
N ILE A 63 -4.36 -17.41 -4.90
CA ILE A 63 -3.81 -16.65 -3.77
C ILE A 63 -2.55 -15.89 -4.20
N ALA A 64 -1.63 -16.57 -4.87
CA ALA A 64 -0.39 -15.98 -5.34
C ALA A 64 -0.64 -14.85 -6.35
N GLU A 65 -1.64 -14.99 -7.25
CA GLU A 65 -2.00 -13.90 -8.16
C GLU A 65 -2.59 -12.69 -7.43
N ALA A 66 -3.52 -12.91 -6.49
CA ALA A 66 -4.09 -11.84 -5.68
C ALA A 66 -3.00 -11.10 -4.89
N ASP A 67 -2.04 -11.82 -4.30
CA ASP A 67 -0.92 -11.24 -3.56
C ASP A 67 0.01 -10.42 -4.47
N ARG A 68 0.28 -10.91 -5.69
CA ARG A 68 1.04 -10.14 -6.69
C ARG A 68 0.29 -8.88 -7.13
N ALA A 69 -1.01 -8.97 -7.35
CA ALA A 69 -1.84 -7.83 -7.72
C ALA A 69 -1.91 -6.78 -6.60
N ALA A 70 -2.08 -7.21 -5.36
CA ALA A 70 -1.99 -6.40 -4.15
C ALA A 70 -0.64 -5.68 -4.06
N GLY A 71 0.48 -6.40 -4.24
CA GLY A 71 1.83 -5.82 -4.23
C GLY A 71 2.02 -4.73 -5.31
N ARG A 72 1.53 -4.97 -6.53
CA ARG A 72 1.53 -3.97 -7.61
C ARG A 72 0.68 -2.75 -7.26
N ALA A 73 -0.49 -2.94 -6.66
CA ALA A 73 -1.36 -1.85 -6.24
C ALA A 73 -0.71 -0.99 -5.15
N LEU A 74 -0.13 -1.63 -4.12
CA LEU A 74 0.59 -0.95 -3.06
C LEU A 74 1.79 -0.15 -3.58
N HIS A 75 2.55 -0.72 -4.53
CA HIS A 75 3.67 0.00 -5.15
C HIS A 75 3.20 1.28 -5.87
N ARG A 76 2.12 1.21 -6.65
CA ARG A 76 1.54 2.39 -7.32
C ARG A 76 1.07 3.46 -6.32
N LEU A 77 0.40 3.04 -5.24
CA LEU A 77 0.00 3.96 -4.17
C LEU A 77 1.20 4.64 -3.52
N GLY A 78 2.28 3.90 -3.26
CA GLY A 78 3.52 4.43 -2.71
C GLY A 78 4.18 5.46 -3.62
N GLU A 79 4.27 5.17 -4.93
CA GLU A 79 4.80 6.12 -5.92
C GLU A 79 3.95 7.39 -6.02
N ALA A 80 2.61 7.26 -5.98
CA ALA A 80 1.71 8.41 -5.98
C ALA A 80 1.90 9.28 -4.73
N ALA A 81 1.98 8.67 -3.54
CA ALA A 81 2.23 9.38 -2.28
C ALA A 81 3.60 10.08 -2.29
N ARG A 82 4.64 9.43 -2.82
CA ARG A 82 5.98 10.01 -2.97
C ARG A 82 5.97 11.21 -3.91
N ALA A 83 5.33 11.10 -5.07
CA ALA A 83 5.20 12.20 -6.02
C ALA A 83 4.49 13.40 -5.40
N GLU A 84 3.43 13.14 -4.64
CA GLU A 84 2.67 14.17 -3.94
C GLU A 84 3.50 14.88 -2.85
N LEU A 85 4.28 14.14 -2.06
CA LEU A 85 5.19 14.74 -1.08
C LEU A 85 6.25 15.63 -1.74
N ILE A 86 6.81 15.20 -2.88
CA ILE A 86 7.75 16.02 -3.65
C ILE A 86 7.06 17.29 -4.13
N ARG A 87 5.84 17.20 -4.68
CA ARG A 87 5.05 18.35 -5.15
C ARG A 87 4.83 19.36 -4.02
N VAL A 88 4.32 18.91 -2.87
CA VAL A 88 4.05 19.76 -1.69
C VAL A 88 5.33 20.43 -1.18
N GLU A 89 6.46 19.72 -1.14
CA GLU A 89 7.74 20.30 -0.71
C GLU A 89 8.26 21.35 -1.70
N MET A 90 8.09 21.14 -3.01
CA MET A 90 8.46 22.13 -4.03
C MET A 90 7.59 23.40 -3.88
N GLU A 91 6.28 23.25 -3.70
CA GLU A 91 5.36 24.38 -3.46
C GLU A 91 5.76 25.18 -2.22
N ARG A 92 6.08 24.48 -1.13
CA ARG A 92 6.56 25.11 0.11
C ARG A 92 7.82 25.95 -0.12
N ARG A 93 8.80 25.40 -0.86
CA ARG A 93 10.07 26.10 -1.18
C ARG A 93 9.84 27.31 -2.07
N CYS A 94 9.00 27.19 -3.09
CA CYS A 94 8.64 28.33 -3.94
C CYS A 94 8.07 29.47 -3.10
N MET A 95 7.08 29.20 -2.25
CA MET A 95 6.46 30.21 -1.39
C MET A 95 7.45 30.87 -0.41
N GLN A 96 8.40 30.11 0.14
CA GLN A 96 9.45 30.66 1.01
C GLN A 96 10.46 31.53 0.24
N GLY A 97 10.80 31.14 -1.00
CA GLY A 97 11.66 31.94 -1.88
C GLY A 97 11.05 33.29 -2.28
N TYR A 98 9.72 33.35 -2.44
CA TYR A 98 9.01 34.62 -2.70
C TYR A 98 8.93 35.53 -1.46
N GLY A 99 8.90 34.98 -0.24
CA GLY A 99 8.88 35.78 1.00
C GLY A 99 10.24 36.36 1.43
N GLY A 100 11.35 35.82 0.91
CA GLY A 100 12.72 36.21 1.31
C GLY A 100 13.32 37.39 0.53
N ASN A 101 12.75 37.79 -0.60
CA ASN A 101 13.35 38.79 -1.51
C ASN A 101 12.88 40.24 -1.29
N HIS A 102 12.21 40.54 -0.16
CA HIS A 102 11.73 41.90 0.15
C HIS A 102 12.56 42.66 1.19
N ARG A 103 13.66 42.12 1.72
CA ARG A 103 14.59 42.88 2.57
C ARG A 103 15.88 43.19 1.82
N GLY A 104 15.91 44.34 1.15
CA GLY A 104 17.17 45.03 0.87
C GLY A 104 17.58 45.19 -0.59
N SER A 105 16.66 45.49 -1.51
CA SER A 105 17.03 46.34 -2.67
C SER A 105 16.81 47.80 -2.30
N GLY A 106 17.49 48.23 -1.23
CA GLY A 106 17.86 49.63 -1.09
C GLY A 106 18.95 49.89 -2.11
N ASN A 107 18.56 50.11 -3.37
CA ASN A 107 19.44 50.70 -4.36
C ASN A 107 19.84 52.08 -3.82
N HIS A 108 21.01 52.19 -3.20
CA HIS A 108 21.70 53.47 -3.09
C HIS A 108 22.27 53.79 -4.46
N VAL A 109 21.47 54.46 -5.29
CA VAL A 109 21.95 55.18 -6.46
C VAL A 109 21.72 56.68 -6.24
N ASP A 110 22.85 57.34 -6.06
CA ASP A 110 23.23 58.76 -6.06
C ASP A 110 22.18 59.88 -6.17
N GLY A 111 22.35 60.86 -5.29
CA GLY A 111 21.97 62.24 -5.53
C GLY A 111 22.94 63.18 -4.80
N ARG A 112 23.99 63.62 -5.52
CA ARG A 112 24.89 64.76 -5.22
C ARG A 112 24.49 65.57 -3.98
N HIS A 113 25.29 65.54 -2.91
CA HIS A 113 25.56 66.64 -1.97
C HIS A 113 26.58 66.18 -0.93
#